data_AF-A0AAE0LI93-F1
#
_entry.id   AF-A0AAE0LI93-F1
#
_cell.length_a   1.000
_cell.length_b   1.000
_cell.length_c   1.000
_cell.angle_alpha   90.00
_cell.angle_beta   90.00
_cell.angle_gamma   90.00
#
_symmetry.space_group_name_H-M   'P 1'
#
loop_
_entity.id
_entity.type
_entity.pdbx_description
1 polymer ?
#
loop_
_entity_poly.entity_id
_entity_poly.type
_entity_poly.pdbx_seq_one_letter_code
_entity_poly.pdbx_strand_id
1 'polypeptide(L)'
;MKWQPDFHFSREDNGQDNPGEIDGDALDAMSGIIAALYKDRYQMSRWFGAHMTMPQGLPEPQVLMPPMTWEEFSSLMAVRGSVKLFEGSRVAYIRSDSLRAAESTSAIDDQIRGIFFVNGDPQDVVDDAVHMLALSIANTHAVQLSLLQLLGISDVAVDGIAHQLHPAEDLSKEAAARNLLLCLVNAGVLYFEGSNDEEGIDMNEDEEGEE
;
A
#
# COMPACT_ATOMS: atom_id res chain seq x y z
N MET A 1 6.98 7.14 -6.85
CA MET A 1 7.77 8.20 -6.15
C MET A 1 9.27 7.94 -6.35
N LYS A 2 10.07 8.90 -6.83
CA LYS A 2 11.54 8.72 -6.96
C LYS A 2 12.18 9.11 -5.62
N TRP A 3 12.74 8.15 -4.90
CA TRP A 3 13.49 8.45 -3.67
C TRP A 3 14.70 9.33 -4.03
N GLN A 4 14.64 10.59 -3.60
CA GLN A 4 15.72 11.57 -3.71
C GLN A 4 16.00 12.05 -2.30
N PRO A 5 16.96 11.44 -1.61
CA PRO A 5 17.29 11.95 -0.30
C PRO A 5 18.00 13.30 -0.47
N ASP A 6 17.56 14.32 0.29
CA ASP A 6 18.19 15.64 0.36
C ASP A 6 19.50 15.54 1.16
N PHE A 7 20.50 14.83 0.63
CA PHE A 7 21.84 14.84 1.18
C PHE A 7 22.69 15.86 0.43
N HIS A 8 23.03 16.93 1.13
CA HIS A 8 24.09 17.82 0.72
C HIS A 8 25.40 17.36 1.39
N PHE A 9 26.31 16.80 0.59
CA PHE A 9 27.69 16.63 1.03
C PHE A 9 28.38 17.99 0.96
N SER A 10 28.64 18.59 2.12
CA SER A 10 29.47 19.78 2.23
C SER A 10 30.67 19.47 3.11
N ARG A 11 31.87 19.73 2.59
CA ARG A 11 33.12 19.67 3.34
C ARG A 11 33.85 21.00 3.14
N GLU A 12 34.46 21.51 4.20
CA GLU A 12 35.33 22.68 4.11
C GLU A 12 36.57 22.34 3.29
N ASP A 13 36.95 23.24 2.38
CA ASP A 13 38.16 23.09 1.57
C ASP A 13 39.39 23.15 2.47
N ASN A 14 40.06 22.01 2.61
CA ASN A 14 41.24 21.83 3.44
C ASN A 14 42.54 21.81 2.62
N GLY A 15 42.50 22.26 1.36
CA GLY A 15 43.70 22.42 0.53
C GLY A 15 44.30 21.09 0.09
N GLN A 16 43.51 20.27 -0.61
CA GLN A 16 43.98 19.01 -1.17
C GLN A 16 45.17 19.22 -2.13
N ASP A 17 46.26 18.47 -1.92
CA ASP A 17 47.46 18.52 -2.77
C ASP A 17 47.20 18.05 -4.21
N ASN A 18 46.27 17.11 -4.38
CA ASN A 18 45.84 16.61 -5.68
C ASN A 18 44.32 16.74 -5.83
N PRO A 19 43.83 17.64 -6.72
CA PRO A 19 42.40 17.89 -6.87
C PRO A 19 41.60 16.71 -7.45
N GLY A 20 42.27 15.66 -7.95
CA GLY A 20 41.62 14.42 -8.40
C GLY A 20 41.61 13.29 -7.38
N GLU A 21 42.21 13.47 -6.21
CA GLU A 21 42.27 12.44 -5.17
C GLU A 21 40.99 12.43 -4.33
N ILE A 22 40.45 11.24 -4.06
CA ILE A 22 39.43 11.04 -3.03
C ILE A 22 40.16 10.54 -1.80
N ASP A 23 40.34 11.41 -0.82
CA ASP A 23 41.06 11.05 0.40
C ASP A 23 40.24 10.17 1.35
N GLY A 24 40.93 9.63 2.36
CA GLY A 24 40.31 8.76 3.37
C GLY A 24 39.16 9.43 4.11
N ASP A 25 39.30 10.71 4.46
CA ASP A 25 38.27 11.46 5.18
C ASP A 25 36.97 11.60 4.37
N ALA A 26 37.08 11.78 3.04
CA ALA A 26 35.92 11.81 2.15
C ALA A 26 35.22 10.44 2.09
N LEU A 27 35.98 9.34 2.04
CA LEU A 27 35.43 7.97 2.08
C LEU A 27 34.76 7.68 3.42
N ASP A 28 35.36 8.09 4.54
CA ASP A 28 34.80 7.89 5.87
C ASP A 28 33.52 8.71 6.07
N ALA A 29 33.49 9.95 5.59
CA ALA A 29 32.27 10.76 5.59
C ALA A 29 31.15 10.13 4.75
N MET A 30 31.47 9.61 3.55
CA MET A 30 30.50 8.91 2.71
C MET A 30 30.00 7.62 3.36
N SER A 31 30.89 6.84 3.96
CA SER A 31 30.56 5.64 4.72
C SER A 31 29.64 5.97 5.90
N GLY A 32 29.91 7.07 6.60
CA GLY A 32 29.07 7.59 7.68
C GLY A 32 27.66 7.96 7.22
N ILE A 33 27.52 8.62 6.07
CA ILE A 33 26.21 8.95 5.47
C ILE A 33 25.44 7.68 5.12
N ILE A 34 26.09 6.72 4.46
CA ILE A 34 25.48 5.44 4.10
C ILE A 34 25.04 4.69 5.36
N ALA A 35 25.89 4.64 6.39
CA ALA A 35 25.56 4.01 7.66
C ALA A 35 24.39 4.72 8.37
N ALA A 36 24.32 6.05 8.32
CA ALA A 36 23.19 6.81 8.87
C ALA A 36 21.88 6.48 8.14
N LEU A 37 21.93 6.40 6.80
CA LEU A 37 20.80 5.97 5.97
C LEU A 37 20.29 4.56 6.33
N TYR A 38 21.21 3.61 6.54
CA TYR A 38 20.83 2.25 6.95
C TYR A 38 20.29 2.18 8.38
N LYS A 39 20.65 3.14 9.24
CA LYS A 39 20.14 3.25 10.61
C LYS A 39 18.75 3.85 10.68
N ASP A 40 18.35 4.66 9.69
CA ASP A 40 16.98 5.16 9.57
C ASP A 40 16.04 4.03 9.11
N ARG A 41 15.53 3.28 10.09
CA ARG A 41 14.62 2.15 9.86
C ARG A 41 13.36 2.58 9.14
N TYR A 42 12.84 3.77 9.43
CA TYR A 42 11.62 4.26 8.81
C TYR A 42 11.82 4.49 7.31
N GLN A 43 12.85 5.23 6.92
CA GLN A 43 13.17 5.47 5.51
C GLN A 43 13.52 4.18 4.78
N MET A 44 14.31 3.30 5.41
CA MET A 44 14.67 2.00 4.84
C MET A 44 13.44 1.11 4.62
N SER A 45 12.52 1.05 5.60
CA SER A 45 11.27 0.31 5.49
C SER A 45 10.37 0.84 4.38
N ARG A 46 10.26 2.17 4.22
CA ARG A 46 9.51 2.77 3.12
C ARG A 46 10.11 2.42 1.76
N TRP A 47 11.42 2.59 1.61
CA TRP A 47 12.10 2.25 0.36
C TRP A 47 11.94 0.77 0.01
N PHE A 48 12.22 -0.12 0.98
CA PHE A 48 12.16 -1.56 0.77
C PHE A 48 10.74 -2.03 0.47
N GLY A 49 9.74 -1.60 1.25
CA GLY A 49 8.35 -1.98 1.02
C GLY A 49 7.83 -1.48 -0.33
N ALA A 50 8.19 -0.25 -0.72
CA ALA A 50 7.87 0.28 -2.05
C ALA A 50 8.51 -0.56 -3.16
N HIS A 51 9.79 -0.89 -3.01
CA HIS A 51 10.50 -1.70 -4.00
C HIS A 51 9.89 -3.11 -4.15
N MET A 52 9.58 -3.77 -3.03
CA MET A 52 9.04 -5.13 -3.00
C MET A 52 7.59 -5.24 -3.50
N THR A 53 6.84 -4.14 -3.42
CA THR A 53 5.45 -4.09 -3.90
C THR A 53 5.31 -3.48 -5.28
N MET A 54 6.40 -3.07 -5.94
CA MET A 54 6.31 -2.56 -7.31
C MET A 54 5.86 -3.69 -8.27
N PRO A 55 4.85 -3.49 -9.13
CA PRO A 55 4.39 -4.51 -10.08
C PRO A 55 5.52 -4.92 -11.03
N GLN A 56 5.77 -6.22 -11.18
CA GLN A 56 6.81 -6.76 -12.06
C GLN A 56 6.18 -7.53 -13.23
N GLY A 57 5.88 -6.83 -14.31
CA GLY A 57 5.48 -7.44 -15.59
C GLY A 57 4.08 -8.07 -15.62
N LEU A 58 3.26 -7.85 -14.60
CA LEU A 58 1.83 -8.19 -14.64
C LEU A 58 1.03 -6.99 -15.17
N PRO A 59 -0.19 -7.23 -15.71
CA PRO A 59 -1.09 -6.15 -16.07
C PRO A 59 -1.26 -5.19 -14.90
N GLU A 60 -1.28 -3.88 -15.19
CA GLU A 60 -1.56 -2.89 -14.17
C GLU A 60 -3.07 -2.90 -13.86
N PRO A 61 -3.46 -2.72 -12.59
CA PRO A 61 -4.87 -2.56 -12.25
C PRO A 61 -5.45 -1.35 -12.97
N GLN A 62 -6.67 -1.49 -13.50
CA GLN A 62 -7.35 -0.39 -14.15
C GLN A 62 -7.91 0.58 -13.12
N VAL A 63 -7.44 1.83 -13.17
CA VAL A 63 -7.96 2.92 -12.34
C VAL A 63 -9.40 3.22 -12.77
N LEU A 64 -10.34 3.22 -11.82
CA LEU A 64 -11.73 3.53 -12.10
C LEU A 64 -11.90 5.02 -12.38
N MET A 65 -12.52 5.34 -13.51
CA MET A 65 -12.83 6.71 -13.92
C MET A 65 -14.29 6.77 -14.40
N PRO A 66 -15.18 7.52 -13.72
CA PRO A 66 -14.93 8.35 -12.54
C PRO A 66 -14.63 7.52 -11.27
N PRO A 67 -13.99 8.12 -10.24
CA PRO A 67 -13.82 7.47 -8.95
C PRO A 67 -15.17 7.14 -8.31
N MET A 68 -15.28 5.94 -7.75
CA MET A 68 -16.44 5.46 -7.00
C MET A 68 -16.59 6.21 -5.68
N THR A 69 -17.83 6.56 -5.36
CA THR A 69 -18.25 7.14 -4.07
C THR A 69 -18.52 6.06 -3.01
N TRP A 70 -18.62 6.45 -1.73
CA TRP A 70 -18.95 5.51 -0.66
C TRP A 70 -20.36 4.92 -0.83
N GLU A 71 -21.31 5.73 -1.26
CA GLU A 71 -22.69 5.32 -1.51
C GLU A 71 -22.77 4.25 -2.60
N GLU A 72 -22.01 4.41 -3.68
CA GLU A 72 -21.91 3.41 -4.75
C GLU A 72 -21.21 2.13 -4.28
N PHE A 73 -20.06 2.27 -3.60
CA PHE A 73 -19.31 1.13 -3.07
C PHE A 73 -20.16 0.29 -2.10
N SER A 74 -20.84 0.95 -1.16
CA SER A 74 -21.70 0.28 -0.18
C SER A 74 -22.89 -0.40 -0.84
N SER A 75 -23.51 0.24 -1.84
CA SER A 75 -24.60 -0.36 -2.62
C SER A 75 -24.12 -1.60 -3.39
N LEU A 76 -22.95 -1.54 -4.03
CA LEU A 76 -22.36 -2.68 -4.73
C LEU A 76 -21.97 -3.80 -3.77
N MET A 77 -21.41 -3.49 -2.61
CA MET A 77 -21.09 -4.47 -1.57
C MET A 77 -22.36 -5.18 -1.08
N ALA A 78 -23.48 -4.46 -0.91
CA ALA A 78 -24.75 -5.06 -0.50
C ALA A 78 -25.31 -6.05 -1.55
N VAL A 79 -25.06 -5.80 -2.85
CA VAL A 79 -25.56 -6.64 -3.95
C VAL A 79 -24.61 -7.80 -4.26
N ARG A 80 -23.32 -7.52 -4.40
CA ARG A 80 -22.29 -8.48 -4.85
C ARG A 80 -21.66 -9.26 -3.70
N GLY A 81 -21.80 -8.76 -2.46
CA GLY A 81 -21.32 -9.41 -1.25
C GLY A 81 -19.80 -9.45 -1.08
N SER A 82 -19.00 -9.13 -2.11
CA SER A 82 -17.54 -9.25 -1.99
C SER A 82 -16.72 -8.45 -2.99
N VAL A 83 -15.48 -8.15 -2.57
CA VAL A 83 -14.39 -7.65 -3.40
C VAL A 83 -13.22 -8.62 -3.38
N LYS A 84 -12.45 -8.63 -4.47
CA LYS A 84 -11.23 -9.42 -4.65
C LYS A 84 -10.03 -8.52 -4.91
N LEU A 85 -8.86 -9.00 -4.52
CA LEU A 85 -7.59 -8.38 -4.90
C LEU A 85 -7.30 -8.69 -6.37
N PHE A 86 -6.98 -7.66 -7.14
CA PHE A 86 -6.52 -7.80 -8.51
C PHE A 86 -5.18 -8.56 -8.55
N GLU A 87 -5.04 -9.54 -9.46
CA GLU A 87 -3.89 -10.47 -9.48
C GLU A 87 -2.54 -9.76 -9.71
N GLY A 88 -2.54 -8.68 -10.49
CA GLY A 88 -1.37 -7.82 -10.69
C GLY A 88 -1.00 -6.97 -9.49
N SER A 89 -1.91 -6.83 -8.51
CA SER A 89 -1.67 -5.98 -7.35
C SER A 89 -0.74 -6.65 -6.35
N ARG A 90 0.04 -5.82 -5.67
CA ARG A 90 0.98 -6.19 -4.63
C ARG A 90 0.76 -5.29 -3.44
N VAL A 91 0.46 -5.91 -2.30
CA VAL A 91 0.21 -5.21 -1.05
C VAL A 91 1.16 -5.74 0.01
N ALA A 92 1.64 -4.87 0.88
CA ALA A 92 2.46 -5.25 2.02
C ALA A 92 2.19 -4.34 3.22
N TYR A 93 2.59 -4.79 4.39
CA TYR A 93 2.40 -4.04 5.62
C TYR A 93 3.61 -4.16 6.53
N ILE A 94 4.03 -3.04 7.12
CA ILE A 94 5.07 -2.99 8.17
C ILE A 94 4.46 -2.36 9.41
N ARG A 95 4.43 -3.11 10.52
CA ARG A 95 3.88 -2.67 11.82
C ARG A 95 4.80 -1.64 12.49
N SER A 96 4.23 -0.73 13.28
CA SER A 96 5.01 0.30 13.98
C SER A 96 5.97 -0.23 15.02
N ASP A 97 5.66 -1.36 15.67
CA ASP A 97 6.59 -2.00 16.62
C ASP A 97 7.89 -2.45 15.93
N SER A 98 7.81 -2.90 14.67
CA SER A 98 8.97 -3.17 13.83
C SER A 98 9.76 -1.91 13.44
N LEU A 99 9.11 -0.74 13.42
CA LEU A 99 9.76 0.55 13.12
C LEU A 99 10.45 1.14 14.36
N ARG A 100 9.84 0.97 15.54
CA ARG A 100 10.28 1.54 16.84
C ARG A 100 11.45 0.80 17.50
N ALA A 101 11.83 -0.38 17.02
CA ALA A 101 12.93 -1.16 17.60
C ALA A 101 14.33 -0.53 17.43
N ALA A 102 14.44 0.56 16.64
CA ALA A 102 15.60 1.43 16.63
C ALA A 102 15.27 2.72 17.37
N GLU A 103 16.19 3.23 18.18
CA GLU A 103 16.11 4.45 19.00
C GLU A 103 15.76 5.70 18.16
N SER A 104 14.52 5.81 17.68
CA SER A 104 14.06 6.94 16.90
C SER A 104 13.64 8.07 17.83
N THR A 105 14.32 9.20 17.71
CA THR A 105 14.10 10.43 18.49
C THR A 105 13.03 11.35 17.90
N SER A 106 12.27 10.89 16.90
CA SER A 106 11.26 11.69 16.18
C SER A 106 9.90 11.66 16.89
N ALA A 107 9.41 12.82 17.34
CA ALA A 107 8.06 12.97 17.92
C ALA A 107 6.91 12.67 16.93
N ILE A 108 7.21 12.57 15.62
CA ILE A 108 6.23 12.20 14.59
C ILE A 108 5.96 10.68 14.62
N ASP A 109 6.86 9.86 15.16
CA ASP A 109 6.77 8.39 15.15
C ASP A 109 5.74 7.83 16.11
N ASP A 110 5.29 8.60 17.11
CA ASP A 110 4.38 8.08 18.12
C ASP A 110 2.95 7.85 17.60
N GLN A 111 2.58 8.53 16.51
CA GLN A 111 1.25 8.42 15.91
C GLN A 111 1.15 7.37 14.81
N ILE A 112 2.27 7.01 14.17
CA ILE A 112 2.26 6.01 13.09
C ILE A 112 2.14 4.62 13.71
N ARG A 113 1.10 3.89 13.30
CA ARG A 113 0.80 2.48 13.65
C ARG A 113 1.40 1.49 12.65
N GLY A 114 1.77 1.97 11.47
CA GLY A 114 2.67 1.32 10.54
C GLY A 114 2.54 1.87 9.13
N ILE A 115 3.10 1.17 8.15
CA ILE A 115 3.11 1.60 6.75
C ILE A 115 2.45 0.52 5.91
N PHE A 116 1.44 0.91 5.13
CA PHE A 116 0.78 0.05 4.16
C PHE A 116 1.29 0.39 2.76
N PHE A 117 1.63 -0.63 1.98
CA PHE A 117 2.20 -0.47 0.65
C PHE A 117 1.26 -1.05 -0.37
N VAL A 118 1.04 -0.32 -1.45
CA VAL A 118 0.18 -0.72 -2.56
C VAL A 118 0.89 -0.41 -3.86
N ASN A 119 1.27 -1.43 -4.63
CA ASN A 119 1.91 -1.28 -5.93
C ASN A 119 3.14 -0.36 -5.93
N GLY A 120 3.89 -0.34 -4.83
CA GLY A 120 5.06 0.50 -4.65
C GLY A 120 4.81 1.86 -3.99
N ASP A 121 3.55 2.22 -3.72
CA ASP A 121 3.20 3.46 -3.05
C ASP A 121 3.00 3.23 -1.53
N PRO A 122 3.83 3.85 -0.67
CA PRO A 122 3.68 3.78 0.77
C PRO A 122 2.60 4.76 1.30
N GLN A 123 1.76 4.26 2.20
CA GLN A 123 0.72 5.00 2.92
C GLN A 123 0.94 4.85 4.42
N ASP A 124 1.11 5.97 5.14
CA ASP A 124 1.25 5.94 6.59
C ASP A 124 -0.11 5.68 7.24
N VAL A 125 -0.14 4.67 8.10
CA VAL A 125 -1.35 4.29 8.83
C VAL A 125 -1.21 4.79 10.25
N VAL A 126 -2.05 5.76 10.62
CA VAL A 126 -2.07 6.38 11.96
C VAL A 126 -3.21 5.84 12.85
N ASP A 127 -4.13 5.08 12.26
CA ASP A 127 -5.37 4.63 12.88
C ASP A 127 -5.38 3.10 13.08
N ASP A 128 -5.82 2.64 14.25
CA ASP A 128 -5.81 1.23 14.65
C ASP A 128 -6.83 0.39 13.83
N ALA A 129 -7.95 0.99 13.39
CA ALA A 129 -8.90 0.33 12.49
C ALA A 129 -8.31 0.13 11.10
N VAL A 130 -7.60 1.13 10.60
CA VAL A 130 -6.88 1.06 9.32
C VAL A 130 -5.72 0.06 9.40
N HIS A 131 -5.07 -0.06 10.56
CA HIS A 131 -4.06 -1.09 10.83
C HIS A 131 -4.64 -2.50 10.68
N MET A 132 -5.78 -2.77 11.31
CA MET A 132 -6.43 -4.09 11.26
C MET A 132 -6.94 -4.43 9.85
N LEU A 133 -7.43 -3.43 9.12
CA LEU A 133 -7.86 -3.60 7.73
C LEU A 133 -6.66 -3.89 6.81
N ALA A 134 -5.59 -3.09 6.90
CA ALA A 134 -4.37 -3.28 6.11
C ALA A 134 -3.72 -4.65 6.38
N LEU A 135 -3.68 -5.08 7.64
CA LEU A 135 -3.16 -6.39 8.03
C LEU A 135 -4.02 -7.52 7.45
N SER A 136 -5.35 -7.37 7.46
CA SER A 136 -6.28 -8.35 6.90
C SER A 136 -6.09 -8.49 5.39
N ILE A 137 -5.99 -7.36 4.68
CA ILE A 137 -5.75 -7.32 3.22
C ILE A 137 -4.40 -7.94 2.86
N ALA A 138 -3.35 -7.68 3.63
CA ALA A 138 -2.01 -8.21 3.37
C ALA A 138 -1.88 -9.72 3.63
N ASN A 139 -2.67 -10.28 4.57
CA ASN A 139 -2.54 -11.67 5.01
C ASN A 139 -3.48 -12.67 4.31
N THR A 140 -4.45 -12.23 3.50
CA THR A 140 -5.44 -13.14 2.89
C THR A 140 -5.49 -13.06 1.37
N HIS A 141 -5.55 -14.24 0.72
CA HIS A 141 -5.96 -14.37 -0.69
C HIS A 141 -7.48 -14.15 -0.88
N ALA A 142 -8.25 -14.14 0.20
CA ALA A 142 -9.70 -13.93 0.20
C ALA A 142 -10.08 -12.82 1.19
N VAL A 143 -10.07 -11.58 0.71
CA VAL A 143 -10.58 -10.38 1.41
C VAL A 143 -12.09 -10.51 1.73
N GLN A 144 -12.77 -11.49 1.13
CA GLN A 144 -14.19 -11.82 1.24
C GLN A 144 -14.74 -11.91 2.67
N LEU A 145 -13.97 -12.46 3.62
CA LEU A 145 -14.49 -12.80 4.95
C LEU A 145 -14.32 -11.69 5.98
N SER A 146 -13.19 -10.99 5.93
CA SER A 146 -12.89 -9.95 6.92
C SER A 146 -13.67 -8.68 6.66
N LEU A 147 -13.95 -8.32 5.39
CA LEU A 147 -14.55 -7.03 5.05
C LEU A 147 -16.04 -6.94 5.41
N LEU A 148 -16.82 -8.01 5.23
CA LEU A 148 -18.24 -8.03 5.62
C LEU A 148 -18.44 -7.96 7.14
N GLN A 149 -17.58 -8.66 7.90
CA GLN A 149 -17.56 -8.57 9.37
C GLN A 149 -17.05 -7.21 9.84
N LEU A 150 -16.04 -6.65 9.17
CA LEU A 150 -15.54 -5.29 9.42
C LEU A 150 -16.61 -4.23 9.18
N LEU A 151 -17.44 -4.37 8.14
CA LEU A 151 -18.44 -3.36 7.76
C LEU A 151 -19.76 -3.47 8.53
N GLY A 152 -19.81 -4.31 9.59
CA GLY A 152 -21.01 -4.46 10.41
C GLY A 152 -22.20 -5.11 9.68
N ILE A 153 -21.98 -5.78 8.54
CA ILE A 153 -23.03 -6.47 7.77
C ILE A 153 -23.20 -7.87 8.37
N SER A 154 -23.95 -7.95 9.47
CA SER A 154 -23.90 -9.04 10.46
C SER A 154 -24.79 -10.27 10.18
N ASP A 155 -25.19 -10.55 8.94
CA ASP A 155 -26.07 -11.71 8.63
C ASP A 155 -25.44 -12.81 7.75
N VAL A 156 -24.13 -12.72 7.45
CA VAL A 156 -23.45 -13.79 6.72
C VAL A 156 -22.79 -14.76 7.71
N ALA A 157 -23.53 -15.80 8.07
CA ALA A 157 -22.99 -16.94 8.80
C ALA A 157 -21.92 -17.63 7.96
N VAL A 158 -20.66 -17.57 8.40
CA VAL A 158 -19.58 -18.36 7.80
C VAL A 158 -18.98 -19.26 8.86
N ASP A 159 -19.33 -20.54 8.78
CA ASP A 159 -18.68 -21.61 9.52
C ASP A 159 -17.23 -21.73 9.06
N GLY A 160 -16.26 -21.32 9.89
CA GLY A 160 -14.87 -21.80 9.75
C GLY A 160 -13.73 -20.85 10.12
N ILE A 161 -13.92 -19.53 10.16
CA ILE A 161 -12.82 -18.57 10.42
C ILE A 161 -13.11 -17.60 11.59
N ALA A 162 -14.31 -17.65 12.15
CA ALA A 162 -14.82 -16.70 13.15
C ALA A 162 -14.12 -16.71 14.54
N HIS A 163 -13.11 -17.56 14.77
CA HIS A 163 -12.51 -17.71 16.10
C HIS A 163 -11.31 -16.79 16.41
N GLN A 164 -10.85 -15.96 15.46
CA GLN A 164 -9.66 -15.12 15.67
C GLN A 164 -9.82 -13.63 15.39
N LEU A 165 -10.99 -13.19 14.93
CA LEU A 165 -11.29 -11.76 14.83
C LEU A 165 -12.05 -11.38 16.11
N HIS A 166 -11.46 -10.52 16.94
CA HIS A 166 -12.19 -9.78 17.98
C HIS A 166 -13.47 -9.20 17.36
N PRO A 167 -14.59 -9.06 18.12
CA PRO A 167 -15.82 -8.49 17.57
C PRO A 167 -15.47 -7.15 16.93
N ALA A 168 -15.41 -7.14 15.60
CA ALA A 168 -14.93 -5.98 14.88
C ALA A 168 -15.99 -4.91 15.09
N GLU A 169 -15.58 -3.85 15.76
CA GLU A 169 -16.33 -2.61 15.73
C GLU A 169 -16.63 -2.31 14.26
N ASP A 170 -17.84 -1.86 13.99
CA ASP A 170 -18.34 -1.60 12.63
C ASP A 170 -17.46 -0.52 11.98
N LEU A 171 -16.41 -0.95 11.27
CA LEU A 171 -15.45 -0.11 10.56
C LEU A 171 -16.11 0.61 9.40
N SER A 172 -17.33 0.20 9.01
CA SER A 172 -18.13 1.06 8.15
C SER A 172 -18.45 2.37 8.84
N LYS A 173 -18.23 2.61 10.14
CA LYS A 173 -18.41 3.92 10.77
C LYS A 173 -17.12 4.75 10.79
N GLU A 174 -15.98 4.12 10.56
CA GLU A 174 -14.68 4.78 10.57
C GLU A 174 -14.37 5.39 9.20
N ALA A 175 -14.35 6.73 9.13
CA ALA A 175 -14.08 7.46 7.89
C ALA A 175 -12.74 7.07 7.26
N ALA A 176 -11.72 6.80 8.07
CA ALA A 176 -10.40 6.40 7.60
C ALA A 176 -10.42 5.01 6.91
N ALA A 177 -11.17 4.05 7.46
CA ALA A 177 -11.33 2.73 6.86
C ALA A 177 -12.10 2.80 5.54
N ARG A 178 -13.20 3.58 5.50
CA ARG A 178 -13.95 3.85 4.25
C ARG A 178 -13.06 4.44 3.17
N ASN A 179 -12.28 5.47 3.53
CA ASN A 179 -11.40 6.16 2.59
C ASN A 179 -10.34 5.21 2.05
N LEU A 180 -9.73 4.35 2.89
CA LEU A 180 -8.77 3.35 2.41
C LEU A 180 -9.42 2.38 1.41
N LEU A 181 -10.61 1.85 1.70
CA LEU A 181 -11.31 0.93 0.80
C LEU A 181 -11.62 1.59 -0.54
N LEU A 182 -12.14 2.81 -0.53
CA LEU A 182 -12.40 3.57 -1.75
C LEU A 182 -11.11 3.85 -2.52
N CYS A 183 -10.03 4.23 -1.85
CA CYS A 183 -8.73 4.42 -2.50
C CYS A 183 -8.28 3.14 -3.20
N LEU A 184 -8.42 1.98 -2.56
CA LEU A 184 -8.03 0.69 -3.14
C LEU A 184 -8.90 0.27 -4.33
N VAL A 185 -10.22 0.49 -4.25
CA VAL A 185 -11.14 0.19 -5.36
C VAL A 185 -10.91 1.15 -6.52
N ASN A 186 -10.78 2.45 -6.23
CA ASN A 186 -10.55 3.46 -7.27
C ASN A 186 -9.19 3.30 -7.96
N ALA A 187 -8.19 2.79 -7.24
CA ALA A 187 -6.90 2.40 -7.81
C ALA A 187 -6.93 1.05 -8.58
N GLY A 188 -8.09 0.38 -8.67
CA GLY A 188 -8.25 -0.92 -9.31
C GLY A 188 -7.59 -2.08 -8.56
N VAL A 189 -7.10 -1.83 -7.33
CA VAL A 189 -6.42 -2.84 -6.51
C VAL A 189 -7.43 -3.85 -5.98
N LEU A 190 -8.60 -3.37 -5.60
CA LEU A 190 -9.77 -4.18 -5.27
C LEU A 190 -10.83 -4.04 -6.36
N TYR A 191 -11.50 -5.14 -6.72
CA TYR A 191 -12.60 -5.15 -7.67
C TYR A 191 -13.73 -6.06 -7.19
N PHE A 192 -14.95 -5.84 -7.68
CA PHE A 192 -16.09 -6.68 -7.35
C PHE A 192 -16.12 -7.93 -8.23
N GLU A 193 -16.41 -9.11 -7.66
CA GLU A 193 -16.49 -10.34 -8.47
C GLU A 193 -17.63 -10.25 -9.50
N GLY A 194 -17.32 -10.57 -10.76
CA GLY A 194 -18.24 -10.44 -11.89
C GLY A 194 -18.44 -9.00 -12.38
N SER A 195 -17.49 -8.09 -12.13
CA SER A 195 -17.38 -6.81 -12.87
C SER A 195 -16.44 -6.89 -14.08
N ASN A 196 -15.54 -7.89 -14.09
CA ASN A 196 -14.76 -8.26 -15.28
C ASN A 196 -15.59 -9.22 -16.12
N ASP A 197 -16.83 -8.84 -16.44
CA ASP A 197 -17.48 -9.50 -17.57
C ASP A 197 -16.61 -9.15 -18.77
N GLU A 198 -15.80 -10.14 -19.15
CA GLU A 198 -15.23 -10.34 -20.47
C GLU A 198 -16.38 -10.42 -21.50
N GLU A 199 -17.29 -9.44 -21.52
CA GLU A 199 -17.77 -8.94 -22.79
C GLU A 199 -16.54 -8.33 -23.45
N GLY A 200 -15.71 -9.22 -23.99
CA GLY A 200 -14.79 -8.89 -25.05
C GLY A 200 -15.62 -8.13 -26.04
N ILE A 201 -15.42 -6.81 -26.05
CA ILE A 201 -15.66 -6.02 -27.23
C ILE A 201 -14.72 -6.67 -28.24
N ASP A 202 -15.25 -7.65 -28.97
CA ASP A 202 -14.59 -8.24 -30.11
C ASP A 202 -14.55 -7.11 -31.14
N MET A 203 -13.53 -6.26 -31.06
CA MET A 203 -13.31 -5.13 -31.97
C MET A 203 -12.91 -5.62 -33.37
N ASN A 204 -13.35 -6.82 -33.76
CA ASN A 204 -13.13 -7.41 -35.07
C ASN A 204 -14.45 -7.72 -35.82
N GLU A 205 -15.62 -7.30 -35.34
CA GLU A 205 -16.82 -7.32 -36.18
C GLU A 205 -16.82 -6.11 -37.13
N ASP A 206 -16.52 -6.44 -38.40
CA ASP A 206 -16.97 -5.79 -39.64
C ASP A 206 -16.14 -4.63 -40.21
N GLU A 207 -14.94 -4.95 -40.71
CA GLU A 207 -14.48 -4.42 -42.02
C GLU A 207 -14.69 -5.48 -43.11
N GLU A 208 -15.93 -5.92 -43.33
CA GLU A 208 -16.31 -6.59 -44.57
C GLU A 208 -17.22 -5.67 -45.41
N GLY A 209 -16.60 -5.06 -46.41
CA GLY A 209 -17.21 -4.91 -47.73
C GLY A 209 -17.94 -3.62 -48.04
N GLU A 210 -17.27 -2.73 -48.77
CA GLU A 210 -17.88 -2.10 -49.94
C GLU A 210 -16.91 -2.19 -51.13
N GLU A 211 -17.30 -3.02 -52.11
CA GLU A 211 -16.86 -2.97 -53.51
C GLU A 211 -17.48 -1.78 -54.24
#